data_AF-A0A1G2I5B6-F1
#
_entry.id   AF-A0A1G2I5B6-F1
#
_cell.length_a   1.000
_cell.length_b   1.000
_cell.length_c   1.000
_cell.angle_alpha   90.00
_cell.angle_beta   90.00
_cell.angle_gamma   90.00
#
_symmetry.space_group_name_H-M   'P 1'
#
loop_
_entity.id
_entity.type
_entity.pdbx_description
1 polymer ?
#
loop_
_entity_poly.entity_id
_entity_poly.type
_entity_poly.pdbx_seq_one_letter_code
_entity_poly.pdbx_strand_id
1 'polypeptide(L)'
;MKQANNLPSAEQTTNTDQEWLKVLGKGMITIPKVWREELGIDEGEVVKAEKVGNKVIIKAWGKSVPYRIFSDEEIQEWLKDDKLPPDLAAKINKKIKVLSIG
;
A
#
# COMPACT_ATOMS: atom_id res chain seq x y z
N MET A 1 0.55 42.46 -21.44
CA MET A 1 0.47 41.86 -20.09
C MET A 1 -0.09 40.45 -20.25
N LYS A 2 0.73 39.41 -20.05
CA LYS A 2 0.29 38.00 -20.06
C LYS A 2 0.27 37.52 -18.60
N GLN A 3 -0.90 37.10 -18.12
CA GLN A 3 -1.02 36.44 -16.83
C GLN A 3 -0.53 35.00 -16.99
N ALA A 4 0.43 34.59 -16.15
CA ALA A 4 0.85 33.21 -16.05
C ALA A 4 -0.10 32.49 -15.10
N ASN A 5 -0.73 31.42 -15.61
CA ASN A 5 -1.49 30.48 -14.81
C ASN A 5 -0.51 29.71 -13.92
N ASN A 6 -0.57 29.92 -12.61
CA ASN A 6 0.11 29.04 -11.67
C ASN A 6 -0.76 27.78 -11.48
N LEU A 7 -0.25 26.65 -11.98
CA LEU A 7 -0.72 25.32 -11.60
C LEU A 7 -0.58 25.17 -10.07
N PRO A 8 -1.58 24.58 -9.37
CA PRO A 8 -1.39 24.22 -7.98
C PRO A 8 -0.35 23.09 -7.90
N SER A 9 0.82 23.41 -7.32
CA SER A 9 1.78 22.42 -6.89
C SER A 9 1.07 21.43 -5.97
N ALA A 10 1.14 20.14 -6.29
CA ALA A 10 0.73 19.09 -5.39
C ALA A 10 1.64 19.14 -4.15
N GLU A 11 1.17 19.81 -3.10
CA GLU A 11 1.76 19.70 -1.77
C GLU A 11 1.57 18.25 -1.31
N GLN A 12 2.63 17.46 -1.42
CA GLN A 12 2.77 16.23 -0.66
C GLN A 12 2.92 16.64 0.81
N THR A 13 1.79 16.83 1.49
CA THR A 13 1.76 16.90 2.95
C THR A 13 2.24 15.55 3.48
N THR A 14 3.49 15.49 3.91
CA THR A 14 3.95 14.43 4.79
C THR A 14 3.05 14.51 6.02
N ASN A 15 2.18 13.51 6.19
CA ASN A 15 1.27 13.45 7.33
C ASN A 15 2.13 13.15 8.58
N THR A 16 2.66 14.21 9.18
CA THR A 16 3.63 14.20 10.29
C THR A 16 3.07 13.65 11.60
N ASP A 17 1.78 13.33 11.65
CA ASP A 17 1.11 12.87 12.87
C ASP A 17 1.00 11.34 12.94
N GLN A 18 1.62 10.59 12.02
CA GLN A 18 1.59 9.12 12.00
C GLN A 18 2.99 8.51 11.88
N GLU A 19 3.29 7.53 12.73
CA GLU A 19 4.56 6.81 12.73
C GLU A 19 4.37 5.30 12.95
N TRP A 20 5.27 4.49 12.36
CA TRP A 20 5.35 3.06 12.63
C TRP A 20 6.37 2.80 13.74
N LEU A 21 5.94 2.18 14.83
CA LEU A 21 6.76 1.94 16.01
C LEU A 21 7.00 0.44 16.21
N LYS A 22 8.22 0.08 16.59
CA LYS A 22 8.55 -1.29 17.00
C LYS A 22 8.28 -1.48 18.50
N VAL A 23 7.59 -2.56 18.85
CA VAL A 23 7.34 -2.93 20.24
C VAL A 23 8.59 -3.56 20.84
N LEU A 24 9.05 -3.03 21.99
CA LEU A 24 10.23 -3.52 22.71
C LEU A 24 9.81 -4.03 24.10
N GLY A 25 10.46 -5.09 24.61
CA GLY A 25 10.13 -5.69 25.90
C GLY A 25 10.45 -4.81 27.12
N LYS A 26 11.33 -3.82 26.96
CA LYS A 26 11.68 -2.82 27.99
C LYS A 26 11.43 -1.40 27.50
N GLY A 27 10.20 -1.13 27.05
CA GLY A 27 9.80 0.20 26.60
C GLY A 27 9.74 1.24 27.73
N MET A 28 9.91 2.53 27.38
CA MET A 28 9.77 3.65 28.33
C MET A 28 8.32 3.87 28.78
N ILE A 29 7.35 3.47 27.95
CA ILE A 29 5.91 3.51 28.24
C ILE A 29 5.42 2.05 28.29
N THR A 30 4.78 1.68 29.39
CA THR A 30 4.27 0.32 29.59
C THR A 30 2.78 0.23 29.30
N ILE A 31 2.39 -0.71 28.45
CA ILE A 31 0.98 -1.08 28.25
C ILE A 31 0.66 -2.27 29.17
N PRO A 32 -0.44 -2.24 29.94
CA PRO A 32 -0.87 -3.36 30.78
C PRO A 32 -0.91 -4.67 30.00
N LYS A 33 -0.48 -5.77 30.63
CA LYS A 33 -0.37 -7.09 29.98
C LYS A 33 -1.69 -7.53 29.32
N VAL A 34 -2.81 -7.38 30.03
CA VAL A 34 -4.14 -7.77 29.54
C VAL A 34 -4.48 -7.04 28.23
N TRP A 35 -4.20 -5.74 28.14
CA TRP A 35 -4.49 -4.96 26.92
C TRP A 35 -3.59 -5.38 25.75
N ARG A 36 -2.33 -5.73 26.02
CA ARG A 36 -1.44 -6.25 24.98
C ARG A 36 -1.96 -7.55 24.40
N GLU A 37 -2.40 -8.47 25.25
CA GLU A 37 -2.97 -9.75 24.83
C GLU A 37 -4.28 -9.57 24.06
N GLU A 38 -5.17 -8.70 24.53
CA GLU A 38 -6.45 -8.40 23.87
C GLU A 38 -6.28 -7.73 22.50
N LEU A 39 -5.31 -6.83 22.38
CA LEU A 39 -5.02 -6.11 21.15
C LEU A 39 -4.06 -6.87 20.21
N GLY A 40 -3.49 -7.99 20.66
CA GLY A 40 -2.48 -8.74 19.92
C GLY A 40 -1.24 -7.90 19.62
N ILE A 41 -0.66 -7.30 20.67
CA ILE A 41 0.57 -6.49 20.59
C ILE A 41 1.70 -7.26 21.27
N ASP A 42 2.52 -7.94 20.46
CA ASP A 42 3.64 -8.73 20.94
C ASP A 42 4.99 -8.02 20.78
N GLU A 43 5.98 -8.45 21.57
CA GLU A 43 7.33 -7.91 21.46
C GLU A 43 7.93 -8.21 20.09
N GLY A 44 8.56 -7.21 19.47
CA GLY A 44 9.14 -7.31 18.14
C GLY A 44 8.19 -6.96 17.00
N GLU A 45 6.87 -6.88 17.26
CA GLU A 45 5.89 -6.44 16.28
C GLU A 45 5.97 -4.94 16.00
N VAL A 46 5.29 -4.52 14.94
CA VAL A 46 5.16 -3.13 14.53
C VAL A 46 3.73 -2.67 14.75
N VAL A 47 3.56 -1.47 15.31
CA VAL A 47 2.26 -0.84 15.52
C VAL A 47 2.21 0.51 14.84
N LYS A 48 1.00 0.96 14.47
CA LYS A 48 0.80 2.31 13.95
C LYS A 48 0.48 3.25 15.10
N ALA A 49 1.28 4.28 15.31
CA ALA A 49 1.01 5.35 16.24
C ALA A 49 0.50 6.58 15.51
N GLU A 50 -0.47 7.26 16.09
CA GLU A 50 -1.05 8.49 15.57
C GLU A 50 -1.20 9.52 16.69
N LYS A 51 -0.67 10.72 16.48
CA LYS A 51 -0.81 11.84 17.42
C LYS A 51 -2.08 12.62 17.09
N VAL A 52 -3.02 12.68 18.02
CA VAL A 52 -4.28 13.44 17.87
C VAL A 52 -4.38 14.44 19.02
N GLY A 53 -3.95 15.67 18.76
CA GLY A 53 -3.85 16.72 19.79
C GLY A 53 -2.89 16.31 20.91
N ASN A 54 -3.44 16.04 22.10
CA ASN A 54 -2.70 15.57 23.27
C ASN A 54 -2.87 14.07 23.55
N LYS A 55 -3.26 13.29 22.53
CA LYS A 55 -3.45 11.84 22.63
C LYS A 55 -2.52 11.13 21.65
N VAL A 56 -2.05 9.95 22.04
CA VAL A 56 -1.43 8.98 21.14
C VAL A 56 -2.39 7.81 20.97
N ILE A 57 -2.76 7.51 19.74
CA ILE A 57 -3.57 6.35 19.38
C ILE A 57 -2.62 5.29 18.83
N ILE A 58 -2.54 4.15 19.52
CA ILE A 58 -1.77 2.99 19.05
C ILE A 58 -2.75 2.00 18.44
N LYS A 59 -2.57 1.70 17.17
CA LYS A 59 -3.32 0.69 16.42
C LYS A 59 -2.41 -0.51 16.22
N ALA A 60 -2.81 -1.66 16.80
CA ALA A 60 -2.14 -2.93 16.53
C ALA A 60 -2.15 -3.20 15.02
N TRP A 61 -1.06 -3.77 14.50
CA TRP A 61 -1.07 -4.26 13.13
C TRP A 61 -2.08 -5.41 13.09
N GLY A 62 -3.20 -5.19 12.38
CA GLY A 62 -4.30 -6.15 12.36
C GLY A 62 -3.78 -7.53 11.96
N LYS A 63 -4.39 -8.58 12.56
CA LYS A 63 -4.20 -9.97 12.16
C LYS A 63 -4.08 -10.04 10.63
N SER A 64 -2.97 -10.61 10.16
CA SER A 64 -2.68 -10.87 8.75
C SER A 64 -3.98 -11.00 7.97
N VAL A 65 -4.30 -10.01 7.13
CA VAL A 65 -5.38 -10.22 6.16
C VAL A 65 -5.00 -11.48 5.40
N PRO A 66 -5.92 -12.44 5.19
CA PRO A 66 -5.57 -13.69 4.55
C PRO A 66 -5.15 -13.39 3.11
N TYR A 67 -3.85 -13.19 2.91
CA TYR A 67 -3.26 -13.08 1.60
C TYR A 67 -3.33 -14.48 1.00
N ARG A 68 -4.04 -14.61 -0.12
CA ARG A 68 -4.02 -15.84 -0.91
C ARG A 68 -2.65 -15.96 -1.55
N ILE A 69 -1.98 -17.09 -1.31
CA ILE A 69 -0.78 -17.48 -2.04
C ILE A 69 -1.28 -18.20 -3.30
N PHE A 70 -0.82 -17.73 -4.46
CA PHE A 70 -1.11 -18.36 -5.75
C PHE A 70 -0.02 -19.37 -6.08
N SER A 71 -0.44 -20.51 -6.61
CA SER A 71 0.44 -21.55 -7.13
C SER A 71 1.05 -21.15 -8.47
N ASP A 72 2.17 -21.78 -8.85
CA ASP A 72 2.79 -21.57 -10.15
C ASP A 72 1.83 -21.97 -11.28
N GLU A 73 1.02 -23.01 -11.07
CA GLU A 73 0.00 -23.46 -12.02
C GLU A 73 -1.07 -22.40 -12.29
N GLU A 74 -1.61 -21.76 -11.24
CA GLU A 74 -2.58 -20.66 -11.37
C GLU A 74 -1.99 -19.48 -12.14
N ILE A 75 -0.72 -19.13 -11.86
CA ILE A 75 -0.02 -18.06 -12.57
C ILE A 75 0.12 -18.42 -14.06
N GLN A 76 0.46 -19.67 -14.40
CA GLN A 76 0.58 -20.10 -15.80
C GLN A 76 -0.77 -20.10 -16.54
N GLU A 77 -1.87 -20.45 -15.85
CA GLU A 77 -3.21 -20.40 -16.42
C GLU A 77 -3.59 -18.96 -16.80
N TRP A 78 -3.35 -17.99 -15.91
CA TRP A 78 -3.61 -16.59 -16.22
C TRP A 78 -2.73 -16.05 -17.34
N LEU A 79 -1.44 -16.42 -17.38
CA LEU A 79 -0.54 -16.02 -18.47
C LEU A 79 -0.98 -16.59 -19.82
N LYS A 80 -1.68 -17.73 -19.83
CA LYS A 80 -2.28 -18.29 -21.04
C LYS A 80 -3.52 -17.50 -21.45
N ASP A 81 -4.36 -17.17 -20.48
CA ASP A 81 -5.64 -16.49 -20.70
C ASP A 81 -5.47 -15.00 -21.04
N ASP A 82 -4.40 -14.36 -20.56
CA ASP A 82 -4.05 -12.96 -20.82
C ASP A 82 -3.45 -12.74 -22.23
N LYS A 83 -3.38 -13.79 -23.07
CA LYS A 83 -2.93 -13.67 -24.46
C LYS A 83 -4.05 -13.20 -25.36
N LEU A 84 -3.80 -12.12 -26.09
CA LEU A 84 -4.71 -11.64 -27.13
C LEU A 84 -4.86 -12.70 -28.23
N PRO A 85 -6.09 -12.94 -28.73
CA PRO A 85 -6.30 -13.74 -29.92
C PRO A 85 -5.47 -13.22 -31.11
N PRO A 86 -4.91 -14.09 -31.96
CA PRO A 86 -4.01 -13.68 -33.04
C PRO A 86 -4.59 -12.60 -33.96
N ASP A 87 -5.89 -12.71 -34.28
CA ASP A 87 -6.60 -11.76 -35.13
C ASP A 87 -6.74 -10.38 -34.49
N LEU A 88 -6.93 -10.34 -33.17
CA LEU A 88 -7.05 -9.10 -32.41
C LEU A 88 -5.68 -8.45 -32.23
N ALA A 89 -4.65 -9.24 -31.94
CA ALA A 89 -3.27 -8.78 -31.87
C ALA A 89 -2.80 -8.17 -33.21
N ALA A 90 -3.13 -8.81 -34.34
CA ALA A 90 -2.80 -8.29 -35.67
C ALA A 90 -3.49 -6.95 -35.97
N LYS A 91 -4.77 -6.81 -35.60
CA LYS A 91 -5.53 -5.55 -35.75
C LYS A 91 -4.93 -4.43 -34.90
N ILE A 92 -4.57 -4.73 -33.65
CA ILE A 92 -3.96 -3.77 -32.72
C ILE A 92 -2.58 -3.34 -33.24
N ASN A 93 -1.72 -4.28 -33.63
CA ASN A 93 -0.39 -3.98 -34.17
C ASN A 93 -0.46 -3.11 -35.44
N LYS A 94 -1.42 -3.39 -36.33
CA LYS A 94 -1.66 -2.55 -37.52
C LYS A 94 -2.08 -1.12 -37.11
N LYS A 95 -2.93 -0.97 -36.11
CA LYS A 95 -3.42 0.34 -35.64
C LYS A 95 -2.33 1.13 -34.90
N ILE A 96 -1.53 0.47 -34.06
CA ILE A 96 -0.39 1.08 -33.35
C ILE A 96 0.67 1.55 -34.35
N LYS A 97 1.01 0.72 -35.35
CA LYS A 97 2.00 1.08 -36.38
C LYS A 97 1.56 2.26 -37.24
N VAL A 98 0.26 2.43 -37.48
CA VAL A 98 -0.27 3.60 -38.21
C VAL A 98 -0.21 4.87 -37.34
N LEU A 99 -0.39 4.74 -36.02
CA LEU A 99 -0.33 5.85 -35.07
C LEU A 99 1.10 6.27 -34.70
N SER A 100 2.10 5.40 -34.86
CA SER A 100 3.50 5.67 -34.52
C SER A 100 4.31 6.30 -35.67
N ILE A 101 3.70 6.53 -36.84
CA ILE A 101 4.33 7.12 -38.03
C ILE A 101 3.59 8.41 -38.45
N GLY A 102 2.90 9.05 -37.50
CA GLY A 102 2.28 10.36 -37.65
C GLY A 102 2.93 11.38 -36.72
#